data_AF-A0A2G9GT86-F1
#
_entry.id   AF-A0A2G9GT86-F1
#
_cell.length_a   1.000
_cell.length_b   1.000
_cell.length_c   1.000
_cell.angle_alpha   90.00
_cell.angle_beta   90.00
_cell.angle_gamma   90.00
#
_symmetry.space_group_name_H-M   'P 1'
#
loop_
_entity.id
_entity.type
_entity.pdbx_description
1 polymer ?
#
loop_
_entity_poly.entity_id
_entity_poly.type
_entity_poly.pdbx_seq_one_letter_code
_entity_poly.pdbx_strand_id
1 'polypeptide(L)'
;MLSPDLLLKCFYYLFMIMISFLQTSHGKQSPYCSPSACGHIRNISYPFRLRDDPQHCGVPKYQLSCENNTTTILYLGSQNYHVQAINYENHTIHLTDPTIKKNDTCSSPLHSLSRYDLRVYSPYDNMFVGHAMPMPTPITFMSCPRPVSNSALFLETSEDCFSQSGNYKSHTYIRFGDLKVSDVTNYCRIDIMAMSSLRVKDENNVSLSEIHSSLLYGFELSFLRRRPLSCRIYCSCLLPAYIKSAICRCDELSSRRDSRRELFVEGLKWILLILSIGAGKPLVCLFTHFSC
;
A
#
# COMPACT_ATOMS: atom_id res chain seq x y z
N MET A 1 53.80 0.48 -37.06
CA MET A 1 54.03 -0.38 -35.88
C MET A 1 53.99 0.56 -34.67
N LEU A 2 52.96 0.46 -33.82
CA LEU A 2 52.92 1.27 -32.59
C LEU A 2 54.04 0.81 -31.66
N SER A 3 54.74 1.74 -31.02
CA SER A 3 55.83 1.37 -30.12
C SER A 3 55.29 0.56 -28.93
N PRO A 4 56.03 -0.45 -28.45
CA PRO A 4 55.63 -1.27 -27.30
C PRO A 4 55.30 -0.41 -26.06
N ASP A 5 56.00 0.71 -25.90
CA ASP A 5 55.78 1.66 -24.80
C ASP A 5 54.43 2.38 -24.87
N LEU A 6 53.94 2.64 -26.10
CA LEU A 6 52.65 3.29 -26.30
C LEU A 6 51.50 2.32 -25.98
N LEU A 7 51.66 1.05 -26.35
CA LEU A 7 50.70 0.00 -26.02
C LEU A 7 50.61 -0.26 -24.51
N LEU A 8 51.75 -0.26 -23.81
CA LEU A 8 51.79 -0.44 -22.36
C LEU A 8 51.07 0.71 -21.61
N LYS A 9 51.25 1.95 -22.08
CA LYS A 9 50.56 3.12 -21.53
C LYS A 9 49.05 3.08 -21.78
N CYS A 10 48.62 2.62 -22.96
CA CYS A 10 47.21 2.42 -23.27
C CYS A 10 46.58 1.35 -22.37
N PHE A 11 47.26 0.21 -22.16
CA PHE A 11 46.78 -0.83 -21.26
C PHE A 11 46.68 -0.35 -19.82
N TYR A 12 47.68 0.39 -19.33
CA TYR A 12 47.64 0.98 -18.00
C TYR A 12 46.49 1.98 -17.85
N TYR A 13 46.25 2.85 -18.84
CA TYR A 13 45.16 3.83 -18.79
C TYR A 13 43.77 3.16 -18.84
N LEU A 14 43.59 2.15 -19.68
CA LEU A 14 42.36 1.34 -19.73
C LEU A 14 42.13 0.59 -18.43
N PHE A 15 43.18 0.05 -17.82
CA PHE A 15 43.10 -0.63 -16.53
C PHE A 15 42.70 0.33 -15.40
N MET A 16 43.25 1.55 -15.38
CA MET A 16 42.87 2.59 -14.42
C MET A 16 41.43 3.08 -14.62
N ILE A 17 40.95 3.15 -15.87
CA ILE A 17 39.53 3.44 -16.18
C ILE A 17 38.65 2.30 -15.64
N MET A 18 39.02 1.04 -15.86
CA MET A 18 38.27 -0.11 -15.34
C MET A 18 38.23 -0.13 -13.80
N ILE A 19 39.34 0.23 -13.13
CA ILE A 19 39.39 0.36 -11.67
C ILE A 19 38.52 1.52 -11.16
N SER A 20 38.47 2.64 -11.87
CA SER A 20 37.61 3.76 -11.48
C SER A 20 36.11 3.45 -11.68
N PHE A 21 35.74 2.63 -12.67
CA PHE A 21 34.38 2.07 -12.78
C PHE A 21 34.06 1.03 -11.69
N LEU A 22 35.07 0.35 -11.12
CA LEU A 22 34.91 -0.56 -9.97
C LEU A 22 34.71 0.19 -8.63
N GLN A 23 35.00 1.49 -8.58
CA GLN A 23 34.96 2.31 -7.36
C GLN A 23 33.70 3.18 -7.20
N THR A 24 32.58 2.87 -7.86
CA THR A 24 31.29 3.28 -7.30
C THR A 24 30.97 2.40 -6.10
N SER A 25 31.60 2.68 -4.96
CA SER A 25 31.18 2.19 -3.66
C SER A 25 29.88 2.90 -3.26
N HIS A 26 28.79 2.62 -3.99
CA HIS A 26 27.53 2.49 -3.28
C HIS A 26 27.75 1.28 -2.39
N GLY A 27 27.95 1.50 -1.09
CA GLY A 27 28.13 0.41 -0.12
C GLY A 27 27.11 -0.67 -0.47
N LYS A 28 27.60 -1.89 -0.75
CA LYS A 28 26.79 -3.01 -1.26
C LYS A 28 25.52 -3.07 -0.43
N GLN A 29 24.43 -2.49 -0.93
CA GLN A 29 23.15 -2.61 -0.26
C GLN A 29 22.85 -4.08 -0.36
N SER A 30 22.83 -4.76 0.80
CA SER A 30 22.43 -6.15 0.86
C SER A 30 21.12 -6.28 0.09
N PRO A 31 20.98 -7.22 -0.86
CA PRO A 31 19.69 -7.46 -1.49
C PRO A 31 18.64 -7.94 -0.47
N TYR A 32 19.08 -8.28 0.74
CA TYR A 32 18.25 -8.69 1.84
C TYR A 32 17.78 -7.49 2.66
N CYS A 33 16.47 -7.28 2.69
CA CYS A 33 15.80 -6.32 3.55
C CYS A 33 15.54 -6.93 4.92
N SER A 34 16.34 -6.54 5.92
CA SER A 34 16.02 -6.86 7.31
C SER A 34 14.75 -6.13 7.75
N PRO A 35 13.88 -6.75 8.56
CA PRO A 35 12.73 -6.06 9.13
C PRO A 35 13.14 -4.83 9.95
N SER A 36 12.42 -3.74 9.74
CA SER A 36 12.54 -2.51 10.52
C SER A 36 11.66 -2.56 11.78
N ALA A 37 11.88 -1.64 12.70
CA ALA A 37 11.13 -1.56 13.95
C ALA A 37 10.85 -0.10 14.33
N CYS A 38 9.69 0.15 14.92
CA CYS A 38 9.29 1.46 15.45
C CYS A 38 8.34 1.27 16.63
N GLY A 39 8.69 1.85 17.79
CA GLY A 39 7.88 1.72 19.00
C GLY A 39 7.69 0.28 19.44
N HIS A 40 6.43 -0.11 19.65
CA HIS A 40 6.06 -1.48 19.98
C HIS A 40 6.11 -2.43 18.78
N ILE A 41 6.04 -1.93 17.54
CA ILE A 41 6.08 -2.76 16.33
C ILE A 41 7.53 -3.11 16.01
N ARG A 42 7.91 -4.37 16.27
CA ARG A 42 9.29 -4.86 16.08
C ARG A 42 9.55 -5.52 14.72
N ASN A 43 8.50 -5.77 13.94
CA ASN A 43 8.59 -6.48 12.66
C ASN A 43 7.83 -5.71 11.57
N ILE A 44 8.46 -4.68 11.03
CA ILE A 44 8.03 -3.95 9.83
C ILE A 44 8.82 -4.52 8.66
N SER A 45 8.19 -5.40 7.90
CA SER A 45 8.78 -6.11 6.78
C SER A 45 7.90 -5.97 5.54
N TYR A 46 8.36 -6.53 4.42
CA TYR A 46 7.62 -6.47 3.16
C TYR A 46 6.16 -6.92 3.35
N PRO A 47 5.17 -6.17 2.85
CA PRO A 47 5.29 -5.09 1.87
C PRO A 47 5.50 -3.70 2.47
N PHE A 48 5.44 -3.55 3.79
CA PHE A 48 5.64 -2.28 4.48
C PHE A 48 7.11 -1.85 4.47
N ARG A 49 7.31 -0.55 4.64
CA ARG A 49 8.61 0.09 4.83
C ARG A 49 8.45 1.33 5.69
N LEU A 50 9.48 1.67 6.47
CA LEU A 50 9.62 3.00 7.03
C LEU A 50 10.09 4.00 5.96
N ARG A 51 9.88 5.28 6.22
CA ARG A 51 10.39 6.37 5.36
C ARG A 51 11.89 6.27 5.13
N ASP A 52 12.63 5.93 6.18
CA ASP A 52 14.10 5.90 6.19
C ASP A 52 14.68 4.55 5.73
N ASP A 53 13.82 3.56 5.43
CA ASP A 53 14.28 2.28 4.88
C ASP A 53 14.91 2.47 3.50
N PRO A 54 15.88 1.60 3.11
CA PRO A 54 16.44 1.62 1.76
C PRO A 54 15.35 1.60 0.68
N GLN A 55 15.56 2.32 -0.43
CA GLN A 55 14.56 2.45 -1.50
C GLN A 55 14.15 1.11 -2.14
N HIS A 56 15.03 0.11 -2.10
CA HIS A 56 14.74 -1.23 -2.61
C HIS A 56 13.91 -2.10 -1.64
N CYS A 57 13.67 -1.66 -0.40
CA CYS A 57 12.92 -2.39 0.61
C CYS A 57 11.46 -1.92 0.70
N GLY A 58 10.54 -2.89 0.80
CA GLY A 58 9.10 -2.66 0.84
C GLY A 58 8.54 -2.02 -0.44
N VAL A 59 7.27 -1.63 -0.39
CA VAL A 59 6.59 -0.99 -1.51
C VAL A 59 6.24 0.44 -1.11
N PRO A 60 6.54 1.47 -1.95
CA PRO A 60 6.27 2.87 -1.62
C PRO A 60 4.82 3.17 -1.18
N LYS A 61 3.84 2.42 -1.70
CA LYS A 61 2.42 2.59 -1.33
C LYS A 61 2.09 2.13 0.11
N TYR A 62 2.89 1.25 0.69
CA TYR A 62 2.74 0.77 2.08
C TYR A 62 3.79 1.43 3.00
N GLN A 63 4.16 2.67 2.69
CA GLN A 63 5.11 3.41 3.50
C GLN A 63 4.46 3.86 4.81
N LEU A 64 5.18 3.61 5.90
CA LEU A 64 4.85 4.05 7.26
C LEU A 64 5.87 5.12 7.69
N SER A 65 5.45 6.00 8.59
CA SER A 65 6.32 6.93 9.29
C SER A 65 6.54 6.47 10.72
N CYS A 66 7.70 6.80 11.27
CA CYS A 66 8.02 6.54 12.68
C CYS A 66 8.29 7.88 13.36
N GLU A 67 7.45 8.26 14.31
CA GLU A 67 7.66 9.46 15.12
C GLU A 67 8.38 9.10 16.40
N ASN A 68 9.51 9.81 16.65
CA ASN A 68 10.33 9.70 17.85
C ASN A 68 10.73 8.27 18.25
N ASN A 69 10.81 7.34 17.29
CA ASN A 69 11.03 5.91 17.53
C ASN A 69 9.97 5.24 18.43
N THR A 70 8.84 5.90 18.69
CA THR A 70 7.78 5.42 19.60
C THR A 70 6.48 5.10 18.90
N THR A 71 6.12 5.86 17.86
CA THR A 71 4.79 5.80 17.27
C THR A 71 4.89 5.53 15.77
N THR A 72 4.29 4.42 15.33
CA THR A 72 4.19 4.11 13.91
C THR A 72 2.93 4.73 13.34
N ILE A 73 3.05 5.48 12.25
CA ILE A 73 1.96 6.24 11.63
C ILE A 73 1.75 5.78 10.20
N LEU A 74 0.49 5.53 9.86
CA LEU A 74 0.03 5.37 8.48
C LEU A 74 -0.70 6.65 8.04
N TYR A 75 -0.39 7.12 6.84
CA TYR A 75 -1.11 8.22 6.20
C TYR A 75 -2.14 7.68 5.22
N LEU A 76 -3.41 8.06 5.40
CA LEU A 76 -4.51 7.81 4.48
C LEU A 76 -4.98 9.16 3.93
N GLY A 77 -4.55 9.51 2.72
CA GLY A 77 -4.73 10.86 2.19
C GLY A 77 -3.98 11.89 3.06
N SER A 78 -4.71 12.86 3.63
CA SER A 78 -4.16 13.88 4.53
C SER A 78 -4.28 13.52 6.02
N GLN A 79 -4.78 12.33 6.35
CA GLN A 79 -5.07 11.92 7.72
C GLN A 79 -4.02 10.93 8.25
N ASN A 80 -3.66 11.06 9.52
CA ASN A 80 -2.71 10.19 10.21
C ASN A 80 -3.42 9.23 11.16
N TYR A 81 -3.08 7.94 11.06
CA TYR A 81 -3.57 6.90 11.96
C TYR A 81 -2.40 6.23 12.66
N HIS A 82 -2.57 5.92 13.95
CA HIS A 82 -1.60 5.12 14.69
C HIS A 82 -1.75 3.67 14.29
N VAL A 83 -0.64 3.02 13.95
CA VAL A 83 -0.58 1.59 13.69
C VAL A 83 -0.45 0.86 15.03
N GLN A 84 -1.43 0.03 15.36
CA GLN A 84 -1.42 -0.78 16.58
C GLN A 84 -0.77 -2.14 16.35
N ALA A 85 -1.06 -2.76 15.20
CA ALA A 85 -0.51 -4.06 14.85
C ALA A 85 -0.43 -4.26 13.32
N ILE A 86 0.52 -5.08 12.91
CA ILE A 86 0.62 -5.62 11.54
C ILE A 86 0.60 -7.12 11.66
N ASN A 87 -0.44 -7.76 11.12
CA ASN A 87 -0.58 -9.20 11.10
C ASN A 87 -0.28 -9.72 9.68
N TYR A 88 0.85 -10.41 9.53
CA TYR A 88 1.27 -10.98 8.24
C TYR A 88 0.56 -12.29 7.88
N GLU A 89 0.04 -13.03 8.86
CA GLU A 89 -0.73 -14.26 8.61
C GLU A 89 -2.08 -13.91 7.99
N ASN A 90 -2.80 -12.97 8.61
CA ASN A 90 -4.12 -12.51 8.15
C ASN A 90 -4.03 -11.39 7.11
N HIS A 91 -2.82 -10.88 6.84
CA HIS A 91 -2.57 -9.77 5.93
C HIS A 91 -3.37 -8.50 6.29
N THR A 92 -3.45 -8.18 7.59
CA THR A 92 -4.19 -7.02 8.13
C THR A 92 -3.29 -6.03 8.86
N ILE A 93 -3.58 -4.75 8.68
CA ILE A 93 -3.01 -3.66 9.48
C ILE A 93 -4.11 -3.05 10.34
N HIS A 94 -3.86 -2.94 11.64
CA HIS A 94 -4.80 -2.40 12.62
C HIS A 94 -4.45 -0.96 12.95
N LEU A 95 -5.46 -0.08 12.82
CA LEU A 95 -5.32 1.37 12.85
C LEU A 95 -6.26 1.99 13.88
N THR A 96 -5.78 2.98 14.61
CA THR A 96 -6.58 3.79 15.55
C THR A 96 -6.44 5.27 15.25
N ASP A 97 -7.52 6.02 15.42
CA ASP A 97 -7.50 7.47 15.30
C ASP A 97 -6.83 8.10 16.54
N PRO A 98 -5.79 8.92 16.38
CA PRO A 98 -5.09 9.57 17.51
C PRO A 98 -5.94 10.56 18.31
N THR A 99 -7.08 11.02 17.78
CA THR A 99 -7.93 12.03 18.45
C THR A 99 -8.89 11.41 19.48
N ILE A 100 -9.13 10.09 19.40
CA ILE A 100 -10.03 9.37 20.29
C ILE A 100 -9.32 9.07 21.61
N LYS A 101 -9.92 9.50 22.72
CA LYS A 101 -9.35 9.41 24.06
C LYS A 101 -10.09 8.39 24.91
N LYS A 102 -9.34 7.50 25.57
CA LYS A 102 -9.90 6.44 26.41
C LYS A 102 -10.78 6.94 27.56
N ASN A 103 -10.43 8.09 28.14
CA ASN A 103 -11.11 8.63 29.33
C ASN A 103 -12.19 9.67 28.98
N ASP A 104 -12.54 9.81 27.71
CA ASP A 104 -13.50 10.80 27.23
C ASP A 104 -14.44 10.16 26.21
N THR A 105 -15.61 9.70 26.68
CA THR A 105 -16.62 9.02 25.86
C THR A 105 -17.16 9.91 24.73
N CYS A 106 -17.02 11.23 24.86
CA CYS A 106 -17.46 12.21 23.87
C CYS A 106 -16.34 12.62 22.90
N SER A 107 -15.14 12.05 23.03
CA SER A 107 -14.08 12.23 22.04
C SER A 107 -14.54 11.70 20.68
N SER A 108 -14.39 12.53 19.66
CA SER A 108 -14.81 12.25 18.30
C SER A 108 -13.65 12.42 17.31
N PRO A 109 -13.71 11.75 16.15
CA PRO A 109 -12.72 11.93 15.08
C PRO A 109 -12.72 13.39 14.63
N LEU A 110 -11.56 13.96 14.34
CA LEU A 110 -11.46 15.32 13.78
C LEU A 110 -11.65 15.35 12.26
N HIS A 111 -11.42 14.21 11.60
CA HIS A 111 -11.46 14.10 10.16
C HIS A 111 -12.38 12.97 9.72
N SER A 112 -13.11 13.22 8.64
CA SER A 112 -14.03 12.23 8.08
C SER A 112 -13.26 11.22 7.24
N LEU A 113 -13.51 9.94 7.49
CA LEU A 113 -13.04 8.82 6.69
C LEU A 113 -14.24 7.98 6.28
N SER A 114 -14.53 7.94 4.97
CA SER A 114 -15.57 7.10 4.40
C SER A 114 -14.99 5.81 3.79
N ARG A 115 -15.86 4.82 3.55
CA ARG A 115 -15.44 3.61 2.80
C ARG A 115 -15.01 3.95 1.38
N TYR A 116 -15.50 5.07 0.82
CA TYR A 116 -15.07 5.55 -0.48
C TYR A 116 -13.61 6.01 -0.43
N ASP A 117 -13.23 6.77 0.61
CA ASP A 117 -11.85 7.21 0.81
C ASP A 117 -10.89 6.02 0.95
N LEU A 118 -11.30 4.99 1.71
CA LEU A 118 -10.55 3.74 1.83
C LEU A 118 -10.36 2.99 0.50
N ARG A 119 -11.29 3.14 -0.45
CA ARG A 119 -11.19 2.54 -1.78
C ARG A 119 -10.33 3.37 -2.74
N VAL A 120 -10.39 4.70 -2.64
CA VAL A 120 -9.72 5.62 -3.57
C VAL A 120 -8.25 5.84 -3.20
N TYR A 121 -7.98 6.09 -1.91
CA TYR A 121 -6.65 6.53 -1.47
C TYR A 121 -5.75 5.40 -1.02
N SER A 122 -6.29 4.19 -0.84
CA SER A 122 -5.59 3.14 -0.13
C SER A 122 -5.23 1.96 -1.04
N PRO A 123 -3.96 1.49 -1.00
CA PRO A 123 -3.57 0.23 -1.61
C PRO A 123 -4.10 -0.99 -0.83
N TYR A 124 -4.86 -0.75 0.24
CA TYR A 124 -5.51 -1.73 1.07
C TYR A 124 -6.90 -1.99 0.49
N ASP A 125 -7.07 -3.14 -0.15
CA ASP A 125 -8.31 -3.55 -0.79
C ASP A 125 -8.88 -4.73 -0.01
N ASN A 126 -10.19 -4.72 0.22
CA ASN A 126 -10.89 -5.81 0.89
C ASN A 126 -11.31 -6.93 -0.07
N MET A 127 -11.14 -6.74 -1.38
CA MET A 127 -11.53 -7.68 -2.42
C MET A 127 -10.40 -8.69 -2.67
N PHE A 128 -10.39 -9.77 -1.90
CA PHE A 128 -9.57 -10.94 -2.12
C PHE A 128 -10.28 -11.95 -3.05
N VAL A 129 -9.49 -12.70 -3.82
CA VAL A 129 -9.97 -13.74 -4.74
C VAL A 129 -10.70 -14.83 -3.95
N GLY A 130 -12.03 -14.79 -3.94
CA GLY A 130 -12.89 -15.83 -3.37
C GLY A 130 -13.38 -15.61 -1.93
N HIS A 131 -12.82 -14.66 -1.16
CA HIS A 131 -13.30 -14.32 0.19
C HIS A 131 -13.20 -12.81 0.43
N ALA A 132 -14.32 -12.12 0.65
CA ALA A 132 -14.29 -10.70 1.00
C ALA A 132 -13.97 -10.55 2.49
N MET A 133 -12.90 -9.83 2.84
CA MET A 133 -12.77 -9.34 4.21
C MET A 133 -13.90 -8.33 4.47
N PRO A 134 -14.58 -8.39 5.63
CA PRO A 134 -15.59 -7.39 5.97
C PRO A 134 -14.95 -6.01 5.91
N MET A 135 -15.57 -5.08 5.17
CA MET A 135 -15.15 -3.69 5.27
C MET A 135 -15.38 -3.19 6.71
N PRO A 136 -14.55 -2.25 7.18
CA PRO A 136 -14.88 -1.50 8.39
C PRO A 136 -16.29 -0.92 8.31
N THR A 137 -16.99 -1.02 9.42
CA THR A 137 -18.34 -0.50 9.63
C THR A 137 -18.26 1.00 9.90
N PRO A 138 -19.04 1.83 9.18
CA PRO A 138 -19.01 3.27 9.38
C PRO A 138 -19.74 3.64 10.67
N ILE A 139 -19.23 4.68 11.33
CA ILE A 139 -19.87 5.39 12.44
C ILE A 139 -20.09 6.81 11.94
N THR A 140 -21.34 7.19 11.74
CA THR A 140 -21.70 8.48 11.13
C THR A 140 -22.26 9.43 12.18
N PHE A 141 -21.63 10.59 12.30
CA PHE A 141 -22.09 11.70 13.13
C PHE A 141 -22.87 12.68 12.27
N MET A 142 -24.05 13.09 12.73
CA MET A 142 -24.90 14.01 12.00
C MET A 142 -25.57 15.03 12.92
N SER A 143 -25.73 16.24 12.40
CA SER A 143 -26.44 17.34 13.05
C SER A 143 -27.73 17.63 12.32
N CYS A 144 -28.83 17.74 13.05
CA CYS A 144 -30.16 18.02 12.53
C CYS A 144 -30.78 19.24 13.23
N PRO A 145 -31.45 20.13 12.48
CA PRO A 145 -32.12 21.31 13.07
C PRO A 145 -33.43 20.96 13.79
N ARG A 146 -33.95 19.74 13.59
CA ARG A 146 -35.19 19.25 14.19
C ARG A 146 -35.01 17.78 14.62
N PRO A 147 -35.79 17.31 15.60
CA PRO A 147 -35.78 15.90 16.00
C PRO A 147 -36.15 14.97 14.84
N VAL A 148 -35.44 13.85 14.72
CA VAL A 148 -35.68 12.84 13.67
C VAL A 148 -36.83 11.92 14.08
N SER A 149 -37.81 11.71 13.19
CA SER A 149 -39.06 10.98 13.47
C SER A 149 -38.92 9.45 13.57
N ASN A 150 -37.71 8.91 13.50
CA ASN A 150 -37.42 7.47 13.57
C ASN A 150 -36.11 7.23 14.34
N SER A 151 -36.11 7.51 15.64
CA SER A 151 -34.93 7.48 16.52
C SER A 151 -34.35 6.09 16.77
N ALA A 152 -35.06 5.01 16.43
CA ALA A 152 -34.59 3.65 16.75
C ALA A 152 -33.29 3.26 16.03
N LEU A 153 -32.89 3.94 14.96
CA LEU A 153 -31.63 3.69 14.24
C LEU A 153 -30.48 4.60 14.69
N PHE A 154 -30.80 5.65 15.46
CA PHE A 154 -29.93 6.78 15.72
C PHE A 154 -29.83 7.05 17.22
N LEU A 155 -28.60 7.05 17.73
CA LEU A 155 -28.38 7.46 19.11
C LEU A 155 -28.34 8.99 19.17
N GLU A 156 -29.28 9.60 19.88
CA GLU A 156 -29.22 11.03 20.20
C GLU A 156 -28.23 11.28 21.33
N THR A 157 -27.25 12.16 21.12
CA THR A 157 -26.19 12.47 22.10
C THR A 157 -26.14 13.94 22.46
N SER A 158 -27.20 14.69 22.10
CA SER A 158 -27.28 16.14 22.28
C SER A 158 -27.09 16.55 23.74
N GLU A 159 -27.54 15.74 24.70
CA GLU A 159 -27.50 16.08 26.13
C GLU A 159 -26.24 15.54 26.83
N ASP A 160 -25.65 14.46 26.29
CA ASP A 160 -24.47 13.81 26.87
C ASP A 160 -23.15 14.48 26.47
N CYS A 161 -23.02 14.88 25.20
CA CYS A 161 -21.73 15.29 24.63
C CYS A 161 -21.67 16.73 24.13
N PHE A 162 -22.81 17.42 24.02
CA PHE A 162 -22.86 18.76 23.44
C PHE A 162 -23.61 19.74 24.34
N SER A 163 -22.86 20.55 25.10
CA SER A 163 -23.47 21.64 25.89
C SER A 163 -23.92 22.75 24.95
N GLN A 164 -25.23 22.95 24.83
CA GLN A 164 -25.79 23.95 23.92
C GLN A 164 -25.70 25.36 24.51
N SER A 165 -25.01 26.24 23.80
CA SER A 165 -24.96 27.68 24.07
C SER A 165 -25.72 28.40 22.95
N GLY A 166 -27.02 28.61 23.13
CA GLY A 166 -27.85 29.44 22.23
C GLY A 166 -29.33 29.04 22.16
N ASN A 167 -30.15 29.91 21.54
CA ASN A 167 -31.60 29.72 21.35
C ASN A 167 -31.98 28.65 20.29
N TYR A 168 -31.01 28.10 19.55
CA TYR A 168 -31.23 27.06 18.54
C TYR A 168 -30.68 25.72 19.02
N LYS A 169 -31.57 24.83 19.46
CA LYS A 169 -31.25 23.45 19.87
C LYS A 169 -30.99 22.59 18.62
N SER A 170 -29.72 22.39 18.27
CA SER A 170 -29.31 21.43 17.23
C SER A 170 -29.24 20.03 17.82
N HIS A 171 -29.86 19.06 17.15
CA HIS A 171 -29.87 17.68 17.60
C HIS A 171 -28.72 16.92 16.96
N THR A 172 -27.87 16.31 17.80
CA THR A 172 -26.74 15.49 17.33
C THR A 172 -27.09 14.03 17.45
N TYR A 173 -26.86 13.30 16.37
CA TYR A 173 -27.15 11.88 16.27
C TYR A 173 -25.93 11.10 15.78
N ILE A 174 -25.81 9.86 16.26
CA ILE A 174 -24.81 8.91 15.80
C ILE A 174 -25.50 7.68 15.22
N ARG A 175 -25.10 7.28 14.01
CA ARG A 175 -25.47 6.02 13.38
C ARG A 175 -24.27 5.08 13.37
N PHE A 176 -24.41 3.91 13.99
CA PHE A 176 -23.50 2.80 13.77
C PHE A 176 -24.02 1.95 12.61
N GLY A 177 -23.16 1.58 11.66
CA GLY A 177 -23.56 0.79 10.50
C GLY A 177 -23.95 1.60 9.28
N ASP A 178 -24.38 0.89 8.26
CA ASP A 178 -24.72 1.49 6.97
C ASP A 178 -25.90 2.46 7.07
N LEU A 179 -25.74 3.59 6.40
CA LEU A 179 -26.74 4.65 6.29
C LEU A 179 -27.31 4.62 4.88
N LYS A 180 -28.63 4.45 4.75
CA LYS A 180 -29.32 4.60 3.46
C LYS A 180 -29.66 6.06 3.25
N VAL A 181 -29.78 6.45 1.97
CA VAL A 181 -30.24 7.79 1.60
C VAL A 181 -31.62 8.10 2.19
N SER A 182 -32.48 7.07 2.31
CA SER A 182 -33.78 7.17 2.97
C SER A 182 -33.72 7.50 4.47
N ASP A 183 -32.60 7.17 5.12
CA ASP A 183 -32.46 7.29 6.57
C ASP A 183 -32.04 8.72 6.96
N VAL A 184 -31.41 9.45 6.04
CA VAL A 184 -31.06 10.86 6.23
C VAL A 184 -32.31 11.72 6.02
N THR A 185 -32.92 12.17 7.12
CA THR A 185 -34.07 13.07 7.01
C THR A 185 -33.69 14.41 6.39
N ASN A 186 -34.67 15.04 5.74
CA ASN A 186 -34.50 16.35 5.13
C ASN A 186 -33.87 17.34 6.13
N TYR A 187 -32.87 18.09 5.67
CA TYR A 187 -32.13 19.11 6.43
C TYR A 187 -31.12 18.62 7.48
N CYS A 188 -30.92 17.30 7.67
CA CYS A 188 -29.78 16.82 8.44
C CYS A 188 -28.48 16.91 7.63
N ARG A 189 -27.39 17.22 8.31
CA ARG A 189 -26.04 17.29 7.74
C ARG A 189 -25.20 16.19 8.35
N ILE A 190 -24.53 15.41 7.50
CA ILE A 190 -23.46 14.50 7.95
C ILE A 190 -22.23 15.36 8.25
N ASP A 191 -21.73 15.27 9.47
CA ASP A 191 -20.57 16.04 9.90
C ASP A 191 -19.29 15.25 9.68
N ILE A 192 -19.23 14.03 10.19
CA ILE A 192 -18.02 13.20 10.21
C ILE A 192 -18.42 11.73 10.08
N MET A 193 -17.64 10.97 9.32
CA MET A 193 -17.66 9.51 9.33
C MET A 193 -16.37 8.97 9.94
N ALA A 194 -16.47 7.94 10.77
CA ALA A 194 -15.36 7.13 11.22
C ALA A 194 -15.57 5.67 10.82
N MET A 195 -14.52 4.87 10.97
CA MET A 195 -14.52 3.46 10.66
C MET A 195 -14.20 2.65 11.90
N SER A 196 -14.92 1.54 12.08
CA SER A 196 -14.58 0.55 13.09
C SER A 196 -14.66 -0.87 12.53
N SER A 197 -13.71 -1.72 12.93
CA SER A 197 -13.79 -3.17 12.69
C SER A 197 -14.28 -3.93 13.93
N LEU A 198 -14.69 -3.21 14.99
CA LEU A 198 -15.25 -3.84 16.19
C LEU A 198 -16.65 -4.39 15.89
N ARG A 199 -16.89 -5.66 16.24
CA ARG A 199 -18.20 -6.29 16.07
C ARG A 199 -19.11 -5.94 17.24
N VAL A 200 -20.27 -5.39 16.94
CA VAL A 200 -21.37 -5.16 17.88
C VAL A 200 -22.48 -6.19 17.68
N LYS A 201 -23.31 -6.42 18.71
CA LYS A 201 -24.38 -7.43 18.67
C LYS A 201 -25.58 -7.00 17.81
N ASP A 202 -25.97 -5.73 17.93
CA ASP A 202 -27.09 -5.13 17.21
C ASP A 202 -26.69 -3.72 16.76
N GLU A 203 -26.45 -3.55 15.46
CA GLU A 203 -26.07 -2.25 14.89
C GLU A 203 -27.17 -1.19 15.00
N ASN A 204 -28.42 -1.58 15.27
CA ASN A 204 -29.53 -0.65 15.45
C ASN A 204 -29.69 -0.21 16.91
N ASN A 205 -29.09 -0.94 17.85
CA ASN A 205 -29.20 -0.65 19.27
C ASN A 205 -27.82 -0.66 19.93
N VAL A 206 -27.03 0.37 19.60
CA VAL A 206 -25.68 0.55 20.12
C VAL A 206 -25.66 1.70 21.11
N SER A 207 -25.14 1.44 22.32
CA SER A 207 -24.97 2.46 23.35
C SER A 207 -23.81 3.43 23.04
N LEU A 208 -23.80 4.60 23.68
CA LEU A 208 -22.72 5.58 23.52
C LEU A 208 -21.35 5.00 23.89
N SER A 209 -21.29 4.17 24.94
CA SER A 209 -20.06 3.52 25.38
C SER A 209 -19.57 2.45 24.40
N GLU A 210 -20.46 1.72 23.73
CA GLU A 210 -20.11 0.77 22.66
C GLU A 210 -19.62 1.50 21.41
N ILE A 211 -20.24 2.64 21.04
CA ILE A 211 -19.75 3.50 19.96
C ILE A 211 -18.34 3.99 20.28
N HIS A 212 -18.12 4.52 21.48
CA HIS A 212 -16.80 4.99 21.90
C HIS A 212 -15.77 3.86 21.95
N SER A 213 -16.14 2.68 22.44
CA SER A 213 -15.28 1.49 22.41
C SER A 213 -14.93 1.07 20.97
N SER A 214 -15.86 1.22 20.04
CA SER A 214 -15.65 0.95 18.61
C SER A 214 -14.68 1.95 17.99
N LEU A 215 -14.75 3.24 18.37
CA LEU A 215 -13.79 4.27 17.95
C LEU A 215 -12.41 4.05 18.55
N LEU A 216 -12.33 3.66 19.83
CA LEU A 216 -11.07 3.34 20.50
C LEU A 216 -10.38 2.12 19.89
N TYR A 217 -11.17 1.10 19.51
CA TYR A 217 -10.64 -0.05 18.80
C TYR A 217 -10.14 0.36 17.41
N GLY A 218 -10.84 1.26 16.71
CA GLY A 218 -10.46 1.66 15.36
C GLY A 218 -10.80 0.58 14.33
N PHE A 219 -10.00 0.45 13.28
CA PHE A 219 -10.33 -0.40 12.13
C PHE A 219 -9.14 -1.15 11.55
N GLU A 220 -9.44 -2.24 10.85
CA GLU A 220 -8.45 -3.08 10.18
C GLU A 220 -8.57 -2.95 8.66
N LEU A 221 -7.44 -2.87 7.98
CA LEU A 221 -7.37 -2.87 6.52
C LEU A 221 -6.56 -4.08 6.03
N SER A 222 -6.95 -4.67 4.90
CA SER A 222 -6.17 -5.75 4.29
C SER A 222 -5.13 -5.21 3.33
N PHE A 223 -3.87 -5.62 3.48
CA PHE A 223 -2.78 -5.28 2.56
C PHE A 223 -2.46 -6.39 1.56
N LEU A 224 -3.35 -7.37 1.43
CA LEU A 224 -3.14 -8.49 0.52
C LEU A 224 -3.16 -7.98 -0.94
N ARG A 225 -2.07 -8.21 -1.68
CA ARG A 225 -2.00 -7.83 -3.10
C ARG A 225 -3.10 -8.56 -3.87
N ARG A 226 -3.94 -7.82 -4.60
CA ARG A 226 -4.51 -8.31 -5.86
C ARG A 226 -3.33 -8.73 -6.74
N ARG A 227 -3.03 -10.02 -6.83
CA ARG A 227 -2.29 -10.52 -7.98
C ARG A 227 -3.25 -10.39 -9.17
N PRO A 228 -2.97 -9.57 -10.20
CA PRO A 228 -3.67 -9.77 -11.46
C PRO A 228 -3.41 -11.23 -11.86
N LEU A 229 -4.46 -12.03 -11.93
CA LEU A 229 -4.41 -13.46 -12.26
C LEU A 229 -4.05 -13.70 -13.74
N SER A 230 -3.27 -12.82 -14.36
CA SER A 230 -2.80 -13.02 -15.72
C SER A 230 -1.41 -12.43 -15.94
N CYS A 231 -0.37 -13.23 -15.72
CA CYS A 231 0.75 -13.19 -16.65
C CYS A 231 0.24 -13.82 -17.96
N ARG A 232 -0.31 -13.01 -18.89
CA ARG A 232 -0.52 -13.50 -20.25
C ARG A 232 0.82 -13.41 -20.97
N ILE A 233 1.57 -14.50 -20.97
CA ILE A 233 2.69 -14.67 -21.88
C ILE A 233 2.06 -14.87 -23.27
N TYR A 234 2.23 -13.90 -24.17
CA TYR A 234 1.81 -14.07 -25.56
C TYR A 234 3.00 -14.57 -26.36
N CYS A 235 2.99 -15.84 -26.72
CA CYS A 235 3.99 -16.43 -27.61
C CYS A 235 3.44 -16.50 -29.03
N SER A 236 4.15 -15.87 -29.97
CA SER A 236 3.89 -16.01 -31.40
C SER A 236 5.08 -16.70 -32.06
N CYS A 237 4.82 -17.69 -32.92
CA CYS A 237 5.84 -18.37 -33.68
C CYS A 237 5.64 -18.10 -35.16
N LEU A 238 6.69 -17.63 -35.84
CA LEU A 238 6.70 -17.48 -37.29
C LEU A 238 7.52 -18.63 -37.89
N LEU A 239 6.98 -19.25 -38.94
CA LEU A 239 7.67 -20.20 -39.80
C LEU A 239 7.92 -19.51 -41.15
N PRO A 240 9.08 -18.86 -41.37
CA PRO A 240 9.46 -18.43 -42.70
C PRO A 240 9.63 -19.66 -43.59
N ALA A 241 9.10 -19.63 -44.81
CA ALA A 241 9.02 -20.77 -45.75
C ALA A 241 10.37 -21.43 -46.14
N TYR A 242 11.50 -20.94 -45.63
CA TYR A 242 12.85 -21.42 -45.94
C TYR A 242 13.68 -21.88 -44.71
N ILE A 243 13.12 -21.90 -43.50
CA ILE A 243 13.83 -22.34 -42.28
C ILE A 243 13.10 -23.54 -41.65
N LYS A 244 13.81 -24.65 -41.38
CA LYS A 244 13.25 -25.91 -40.80
C LYS A 244 12.93 -25.83 -39.30
N SER A 245 13.09 -24.68 -38.66
CA SER A 245 12.78 -24.46 -37.24
C SER A 245 11.99 -23.17 -37.03
N ALA A 246 10.96 -23.23 -36.19
CA ALA A 246 10.11 -22.10 -35.86
C ALA A 246 10.87 -21.08 -34.98
N ILE A 247 10.72 -19.79 -35.29
CA ILE A 247 11.20 -18.70 -34.43
C ILE A 247 10.02 -18.26 -33.57
N CYS A 248 10.09 -18.52 -32.26
CA CYS A 248 9.06 -18.13 -31.31
C CYS A 248 9.51 -16.90 -30.51
N ARG A 249 8.65 -15.88 -30.44
CA ARG A 249 8.82 -14.68 -29.61
C ARG A 249 7.73 -14.64 -28.56
N CYS A 250 8.11 -14.47 -27.31
CA CYS A 250 7.19 -14.29 -26.20
C CYS A 250 7.46 -12.92 -25.56
N ASP A 251 6.45 -12.06 -25.47
CA ASP A 251 6.56 -10.73 -24.89
C ASP A 251 5.74 -10.61 -23.59
N GLU A 252 6.29 -9.93 -22.59
CA GLU A 252 5.59 -9.53 -21.36
C GLU A 252 4.98 -8.12 -21.51
N LEU A 253 3.69 -7.98 -21.24
CA LEU A 253 3.05 -6.67 -21.03
C LEU A 253 3.23 -6.24 -19.57
N SER A 254 4.45 -5.78 -19.24
CA SER A 254 4.78 -5.16 -17.95
C SER A 254 4.64 -3.64 -18.02
N SER A 255 3.74 -3.08 -17.20
CA SER A 255 3.66 -1.65 -16.93
C SER A 255 4.73 -1.26 -15.90
N ARG A 256 5.61 -0.33 -16.30
CA ARG A 256 6.73 0.33 -15.58
C ARG A 256 8.07 -0.44 -15.59
N ARG A 257 8.97 0.10 -16.43
CA ARG A 257 10.26 -0.42 -16.88
C ARG A 257 11.39 0.18 -16.04
N ASP A 258 12.26 -0.65 -15.46
CA ASP A 258 13.55 -0.22 -14.90
C ASP A 258 14.62 -0.27 -16.01
N SER A 259 14.99 0.91 -16.52
CA SER A 259 15.72 1.06 -17.78
C SER A 259 17.22 0.75 -17.71
N ARG A 260 17.80 0.46 -16.52
CA ARG A 260 19.26 0.28 -16.37
C ARG A 260 19.75 -1.16 -16.43
N ARG A 261 18.91 -2.14 -16.05
CA ARG A 261 19.26 -3.57 -16.17
C ARG A 261 19.23 -4.08 -17.60
N GLU A 262 18.37 -3.53 -18.46
CA GLU A 262 18.27 -3.95 -19.86
C GLU A 262 19.50 -3.57 -20.69
N LEU A 263 20.09 -2.39 -20.45
CA LEU A 263 21.29 -1.95 -21.18
C LEU A 263 22.51 -2.84 -20.89
N PHE A 264 22.63 -3.37 -19.66
CA PHE A 264 23.72 -4.27 -19.28
C PHE A 264 23.55 -5.68 -19.89
N VAL A 265 22.31 -6.19 -19.89
CA VAL A 265 21.97 -7.49 -20.48
C VAL A 265 22.06 -7.45 -22.01
N GLU A 266 21.62 -6.37 -22.65
CA GLU A 266 21.80 -6.18 -24.09
C GLU A 266 23.28 -6.04 -24.47
N GLY A 267 24.08 -5.30 -23.67
CA GLY A 267 25.53 -5.23 -23.87
C GLY A 267 26.22 -6.61 -23.83
N LEU A 268 25.86 -7.46 -22.86
CA LEU A 268 26.37 -8.82 -22.74
C LEU A 268 25.92 -9.73 -23.90
N LYS A 269 24.69 -9.56 -24.38
CA LYS A 269 24.19 -10.29 -25.57
C LYS A 269 24.98 -9.93 -26.82
N TRP A 270 25.27 -8.64 -27.06
CA TRP A 270 26.07 -8.21 -28.21
C TRP A 270 27.52 -8.73 -28.14
N ILE A 271 28.12 -8.75 -26.95
CA ILE A 271 29.47 -9.31 -26.76
C ILE A 271 29.49 -10.82 -27.05
N LEU A 272 28.51 -11.57 -26.54
CA LEU A 272 28.38 -13.01 -26.80
C LEU A 272 28.08 -13.30 -28.29
N LEU A 273 27.31 -12.43 -28.96
CA LEU A 273 27.03 -12.53 -30.39
C LEU A 273 28.32 -12.37 -31.21
N ILE A 274 29.11 -11.33 -30.91
CA ILE A 274 30.41 -11.06 -31.55
C ILE A 274 31.38 -12.23 -31.34
N LEU A 275 31.42 -12.81 -30.13
CA LEU A 275 32.26 -13.97 -29.82
C LEU A 275 31.80 -15.25 -30.55
N SER A 276 30.49 -15.43 -30.79
CA SER A 276 29.97 -16.58 -31.54
C SER A 276 30.21 -16.49 -33.06
N ILE A 277 30.16 -15.27 -33.62
CA ILE A 277 30.45 -15.01 -35.04
C ILE A 277 31.93 -15.28 -35.34
N GLY A 278 32.84 -14.97 -34.40
CA GLY A 278 34.27 -15.28 -34.52
C GLY A 278 34.61 -16.78 -34.44
N ALA A 279 33.69 -17.63 -33.96
CA ALA A 279 33.95 -19.04 -33.68
C ALA A 279 33.21 -20.04 -34.60
N GLY A 280 32.46 -19.56 -35.60
CA GLY A 280 31.86 -20.40 -36.65
C GLY A 280 30.85 -21.46 -36.16
N LYS A 281 30.15 -21.23 -35.04
CA LYS A 281 29.14 -22.16 -34.49
C LYS A 281 27.71 -21.60 -34.62
N PRO A 282 26.70 -22.44 -34.89
CA PRO A 282 25.30 -22.00 -34.95
C PRO A 282 24.78 -21.62 -33.56
N LEU A 283 24.03 -20.52 -33.47
CA LEU A 283 23.40 -20.04 -32.24
C LEU A 283 22.43 -21.08 -31.67
N VAL A 284 22.74 -21.61 -30.49
CA VAL A 284 21.81 -22.37 -29.66
C VAL A 284 21.12 -21.38 -28.71
N CYS A 285 19.79 -21.39 -28.68
CA CYS A 285 18.98 -20.53 -27.81
C CYS A 285 19.38 -20.71 -26.34
N LEU A 286 19.91 -19.65 -25.71
CA LEU A 286 20.06 -19.59 -24.26
C LEU A 286 18.68 -19.38 -23.62
N PHE A 287 18.24 -20.35 -22.83
CA PHE A 287 17.07 -20.26 -21.97
C PHE A 287 17.15 -19.03 -21.06
N THR A 288 16.20 -18.12 -21.17
CA THR A 288 15.90 -17.14 -20.12
C THR A 288 15.07 -17.84 -19.05
N HIS A 289 15.67 -18.08 -17.89
CA HIS A 289 14.95 -18.40 -16.67
C HIS A 289 14.06 -17.19 -16.33
N PHE A 290 12.74 -17.33 -16.52
CA PHE A 290 11.76 -16.35 -16.08
C PHE A 290 11.22 -16.78 -14.72
N SER A 291 11.60 -16.07 -13.66
CA SER A 291 11.00 -16.18 -12.34
C SER A 291 10.27 -14.88 -12.02
N CYS A 292 8.98 -15.00 -11.67
CA CYS A 292 8.17 -13.90 -11.12
C CYS A 292 8.77 -13.32 -9.83
#